data_AF-A0A8D8Z361-F1
#
_entry.id   AF-A0A8D8Z361-F1
#
_cell.length_a   1.000
_cell.length_b   1.000
_cell.length_c   1.000
_cell.angle_alpha   90.00
_cell.angle_beta   90.00
_cell.angle_gamma   90.00
#
_symmetry.space_group_name_H-M   'P 1'
#
loop_
_entity.id
_entity.type
_entity.pdbx_description
1 polymer ?
#
loop_
_entity_poly.entity_id
_entity_poly.type
_entity_poly.pdbx_seq_one_letter_code
_entity_poly.pdbx_strand_id
1 'polypeptide(L)'
;MKSPLFNCHHGCLVLEMVILSVFSFNVMSCHKVKEGTVRLVGGKSHFEGNVQVYHLGRWGLICDDEFGPEDGAVICRQLGRSRLQSVTTGSYFGRSKKKFWMDNVWCSGYETAISNCRFDGWGEHDCEPDEAAGVICEQVKAEAIKQEPMKPGYLRKPGYPIKHGDPRKHGDPRKPGYPMKPGDPRKSAGYLKYSDYRKKPATRLRDRVEDRRPRRVKIMEHFGPFTMRLVGGGRERNEGRVEIKFSHRGQRDFGPICGDGWSLLEASLVCQHLNLGYARAAPTHPSPIGNNLALYHVKCNANTTNWQQCTSLIHSNTCPDGRIAAVVCTRELPDLEIDWLEIERSIRLEDKQLYYLQCAMEENCLATEAYRIKSENIDGSWYFDTRRLLRFTAKTTNIGNVPFRPFIPKHLWKYHQCHLHYHSMEVFATFDILDRAGNRVAQGHKASFCLEDNECNGYARPQYACANFGDQGISPNCSDIYRSTIDCQWIDITELNPGLYTFKVTINPEFKVPEQRYDNNAVSCTLYYVETYVKLYDCKLQSP
;
A
#
# COMPACT_ATOMS: atom_id res chain seq x y z
N MET A 1 -32.13 0.23 49.67
CA MET A 1 -33.04 0.89 48.71
C MET A 1 -32.22 1.88 47.90
N LYS A 2 -31.84 1.52 46.67
CA LYS A 2 -31.07 2.35 45.73
C LYS A 2 -31.97 2.61 44.52
N SER A 3 -32.14 3.88 44.18
CA SER A 3 -32.91 4.40 43.05
C SER A 3 -32.16 4.18 41.72
N PRO A 4 -32.89 4.14 40.58
CA PRO A 4 -32.48 3.37 39.42
C PRO A 4 -31.98 4.18 38.23
N LEU A 5 -31.33 3.42 37.36
CA LEU A 5 -30.77 3.72 36.04
C LEU A 5 -31.84 4.19 35.04
N PHE A 6 -31.50 5.21 34.25
CA PHE A 6 -32.22 5.61 33.05
C PHE A 6 -31.77 4.74 31.85
N ASN A 7 -32.70 3.95 31.30
CA ASN A 7 -32.60 3.30 30.00
C ASN A 7 -33.31 4.17 28.94
N CYS A 8 -32.62 4.46 27.83
CA CYS A 8 -33.22 5.08 26.65
C CYS A 8 -34.00 4.05 25.82
N HIS A 9 -35.23 4.42 25.47
CA HIS A 9 -36.18 3.66 24.66
C HIS A 9 -35.74 3.51 23.19
N HIS A 10 -35.79 2.28 22.67
CA HIS A 10 -36.00 2.00 21.25
C HIS A 10 -37.51 1.93 20.97
N GLY A 11 -38.03 2.88 20.20
CA GLY A 11 -39.40 2.84 19.66
C GLY A 11 -39.48 1.90 18.46
N CYS A 12 -40.20 0.80 18.64
CA CYS A 12 -40.65 -0.11 17.60
C CYS A 12 -41.98 0.42 17.05
N LEU A 13 -42.04 0.87 15.80
CA LEU A 13 -43.30 1.16 15.10
C LEU A 13 -43.62 -0.03 14.20
N VAL A 14 -44.69 -0.75 14.57
CA VAL A 14 -45.35 -1.78 13.78
C VAL A 14 -46.25 -1.04 12.77
N LEU A 15 -46.00 -1.20 11.47
CA LEU A 15 -46.98 -0.85 10.43
C LEU A 15 -47.36 -2.13 9.69
N GLU A 16 -48.64 -2.47 9.72
CA GLU A 16 -49.21 -3.66 9.11
C GLU A 16 -48.99 -3.70 7.58
N MET A 17 -48.68 -4.89 7.09
CA MET A 17 -48.52 -5.22 5.67
C MET A 17 -49.86 -5.29 4.97
N VAL A 18 -50.02 -4.55 3.87
CA VAL A 18 -50.57 -5.09 2.61
C VAL A 18 -49.95 -4.32 1.44
N ILE A 19 -49.17 -5.00 0.59
CA ILE A 19 -49.24 -4.97 -0.89
C ILE A 19 -48.05 -5.77 -1.44
N LEU A 20 -48.40 -6.77 -2.24
CA LEU A 20 -47.53 -7.65 -3.02
C LEU A 20 -46.74 -6.86 -4.08
N SER A 21 -45.40 -6.89 -4.06
CA SER A 21 -44.55 -7.07 -5.25
C SER A 21 -43.06 -7.05 -4.91
N VAL A 22 -42.43 -8.20 -5.14
CA VAL A 22 -41.06 -8.43 -5.63
C VAL A 22 -40.06 -7.27 -5.53
N PHE A 23 -39.39 -7.11 -4.40
CA PHE A 23 -37.98 -6.71 -4.35
C PHE A 23 -37.32 -7.39 -3.16
N SER A 24 -36.47 -8.38 -3.43
CA SER A 24 -35.56 -8.93 -2.43
C SER A 24 -34.55 -7.84 -2.07
N PHE A 25 -34.85 -7.06 -1.02
CA PHE A 25 -33.85 -6.26 -0.35
C PHE A 25 -32.84 -7.21 0.30
N ASN A 26 -31.72 -7.43 -0.39
CA ASN A 26 -30.51 -7.87 0.27
C ASN A 26 -30.15 -6.81 1.31
N VAL A 27 -30.45 -7.09 2.58
CA VAL A 27 -29.87 -6.35 3.70
C VAL A 27 -28.37 -6.57 3.60
N MET A 28 -27.65 -5.55 3.11
CA MET A 28 -26.20 -5.47 3.29
C MET A 28 -25.94 -5.44 4.80
N SER A 29 -25.59 -6.61 5.35
CA SER A 29 -25.08 -6.72 6.72
C SER A 29 -23.75 -5.98 6.78
N CYS A 30 -23.79 -4.72 7.21
CA CYS A 30 -22.61 -3.99 7.64
C CYS A 30 -22.02 -4.78 8.82
N HIS A 31 -20.89 -5.44 8.60
CA HIS A 31 -20.21 -6.16 9.66
C HIS A 31 -19.77 -5.15 10.72
N LYS A 32 -20.55 -5.04 11.80
CA LYS A 32 -20.11 -4.32 13.00
C LYS A 32 -18.87 -5.03 13.52
N VAL A 33 -17.74 -4.33 13.53
CA VAL A 33 -16.50 -4.81 14.18
C VAL A 33 -16.85 -5.12 15.63
N LYS A 34 -16.43 -6.29 16.11
CA LYS A 34 -16.75 -6.73 17.47
C LYS A 34 -15.90 -5.98 18.49
N GLU A 35 -16.48 -5.69 19.64
CA GLU A 35 -15.79 -5.13 20.81
C GLU A 35 -14.55 -5.97 21.17
N GLY A 36 -13.44 -5.31 21.49
CA GLY A 36 -12.16 -5.98 21.80
C GLY A 36 -11.42 -6.59 20.60
N THR A 37 -11.89 -6.38 19.37
CA THR A 37 -11.16 -6.83 18.15
C THR A 37 -9.86 -6.05 18.02
N VAL A 38 -8.78 -6.75 17.66
CA VAL A 38 -7.45 -6.15 17.48
C VAL A 38 -7.03 -6.10 16.00
N ARG A 39 -6.19 -5.12 15.65
CA ARG A 39 -5.48 -5.03 14.37
C ARG A 39 -4.09 -4.43 14.56
N LEU A 40 -3.17 -4.73 13.64
CA LEU A 40 -1.83 -4.16 13.61
C LEU A 40 -1.74 -3.05 12.56
N VAL A 41 -1.09 -1.94 12.89
CA VAL A 41 -0.91 -0.79 12.00
C VAL A 41 0.55 -0.32 11.96
N GLY A 42 0.98 0.23 10.82
CA GLY A 42 2.33 0.81 10.66
C GLY A 42 3.48 -0.17 10.42
N GLY A 43 3.23 -1.48 10.50
CA GLY A 43 4.23 -2.50 10.17
C GLY A 43 4.35 -2.79 8.67
N LYS A 44 5.49 -3.37 8.24
CA LYS A 44 5.76 -3.67 6.82
C LYS A 44 4.96 -4.88 6.30
N SER A 45 4.23 -5.56 7.18
CA SER A 45 3.41 -6.73 6.84
C SER A 45 2.24 -6.86 7.81
N HIS A 46 1.23 -7.66 7.46
CA HIS A 46 0.07 -7.98 8.30
C HIS A 46 0.39 -8.76 9.59
N PHE A 47 1.67 -8.96 9.90
CA PHE A 47 2.16 -9.72 11.04
C PHE A 47 2.90 -8.84 12.04
N GLU A 48 3.12 -7.57 11.74
CA GLU A 48 3.81 -6.63 12.62
C GLU A 48 3.12 -5.27 12.62
N GLY A 49 3.24 -4.52 13.70
CA GLY A 49 2.67 -3.18 13.81
C GLY A 49 2.31 -2.79 15.25
N ASN A 50 1.99 -1.51 15.44
CA ASN A 50 1.37 -1.02 16.66
C ASN A 50 -0.04 -1.63 16.81
N VAL A 51 -0.42 -1.96 18.03
CA VAL A 51 -1.66 -2.69 18.31
C VAL A 51 -2.79 -1.69 18.50
N GLN A 52 -3.83 -1.83 17.69
CA GLN A 52 -5.10 -1.14 17.90
C GLN A 52 -6.17 -2.11 18.37
N VAL A 53 -6.95 -1.68 19.36
CA VAL A 53 -8.14 -2.37 19.87
C VAL A 53 -9.40 -1.57 19.56
N TYR A 54 -10.49 -2.27 19.23
CA TYR A 54 -11.77 -1.65 18.93
C TYR A 54 -12.62 -1.55 20.20
N HIS A 55 -12.94 -0.32 20.61
CA HIS A 55 -13.78 -0.04 21.76
C HIS A 55 -14.78 1.09 21.49
N LEU A 56 -16.04 0.92 21.89
CA LEU A 56 -17.11 1.92 21.75
C LEU A 56 -17.23 2.51 20.34
N GLY A 57 -17.13 1.66 19.32
CA GLY A 57 -17.29 2.08 17.94
C GLY A 57 -16.03 2.67 17.28
N ARG A 58 -14.91 2.79 18.01
CA ARG A 58 -13.69 3.47 17.53
C ARG A 58 -12.44 2.63 17.79
N TRP A 59 -11.49 2.72 16.86
CA TRP A 59 -10.15 2.17 17.05
C TRP A 59 -9.29 3.10 17.90
N GLY A 60 -8.56 2.53 18.84
CA GLY A 60 -7.55 3.21 19.66
C GLY A 60 -6.40 2.27 19.96
N LEU A 61 -5.32 2.81 20.51
CA LEU A 61 -4.06 2.11 20.74
C LEU A 61 -3.97 1.49 22.14
N ILE A 62 -2.98 0.65 22.35
CA ILE A 62 -2.60 0.10 23.66
C ILE A 62 -1.26 0.74 24.03
N CYS A 63 -1.15 1.21 25.27
CA CYS A 63 0.09 1.77 25.78
C CYS A 63 1.15 0.69 25.99
N ASP A 64 2.42 1.05 25.86
CA ASP A 64 3.55 0.13 26.06
C ASP A 64 4.04 0.02 27.50
N ASP A 65 3.46 0.80 28.43
CA ASP A 65 3.69 0.64 29.85
C ASP A 65 3.22 -0.73 30.35
N GLU A 66 4.13 -1.41 31.04
CA GLU A 66 4.04 -2.81 31.48
C GLU A 66 3.78 -3.84 30.36
N PHE A 67 3.78 -3.43 29.08
CA PHE A 67 3.43 -4.29 27.95
C PHE A 67 4.53 -5.32 27.66
N GLY A 68 4.22 -6.58 27.94
CA GLY A 68 5.15 -7.70 27.92
C GLY A 68 4.90 -8.75 26.83
N PRO A 69 5.81 -9.74 26.72
CA PRO A 69 5.68 -10.87 25.80
C PRO A 69 4.36 -11.65 25.93
N GLU A 70 3.81 -11.74 27.13
CA GLU A 70 2.57 -12.45 27.44
C GLU A 70 1.36 -11.75 26.79
N ASP A 71 1.33 -10.41 26.81
CA ASP A 71 0.31 -9.59 26.14
C ASP A 71 0.42 -9.73 24.62
N GLY A 72 1.66 -9.60 24.12
CA GLY A 72 1.95 -9.78 22.71
C GLY A 72 1.56 -11.18 22.20
N ALA A 73 1.73 -12.22 23.01
CA ALA A 73 1.36 -13.59 22.67
C ALA A 73 -0.16 -13.76 22.57
N VAL A 74 -0.93 -13.15 23.49
CA VAL A 74 -2.39 -13.10 23.41
C VAL A 74 -2.83 -12.41 22.12
N ILE A 75 -2.24 -11.27 21.77
CA ILE A 75 -2.57 -10.52 20.55
C ILE A 75 -2.26 -11.34 19.29
N CYS A 76 -1.06 -11.92 19.19
CA CYS A 76 -0.70 -12.75 18.05
C CYS A 76 -1.66 -13.94 17.90
N ARG A 77 -2.04 -14.58 19.01
CA ARG A 77 -3.02 -15.67 19.00
C ARG A 77 -4.42 -15.19 18.61
N GLN A 78 -4.86 -14.04 19.11
CA GLN A 78 -6.14 -13.42 18.76
C GLN A 78 -6.22 -13.07 17.27
N LEU A 79 -5.10 -12.70 16.66
CA LEU A 79 -4.94 -12.49 15.21
C LEU A 79 -4.80 -13.78 14.40
N GLY A 80 -4.94 -14.95 15.03
CA GLY A 80 -4.83 -16.26 14.38
C GLY A 80 -3.40 -16.65 14.00
N ARG A 81 -2.39 -16.15 14.75
CA ARG A 81 -0.97 -16.47 14.54
C ARG A 81 -0.46 -17.43 15.63
N SER A 82 0.51 -18.26 15.27
CA SER A 82 1.00 -19.35 16.12
C SER A 82 2.02 -18.92 17.17
N ARG A 83 2.77 -17.84 16.93
CA ARG A 83 3.89 -17.45 17.81
C ARG A 83 4.14 -15.94 17.77
N LEU A 84 4.45 -15.35 18.93
CA LEU A 84 5.05 -14.03 19.06
C LEU A 84 6.56 -14.12 18.78
N GLN A 85 7.10 -13.24 17.95
CA GLN A 85 8.55 -13.07 17.79
C GLN A 85 9.09 -12.07 18.81
N SER A 86 8.50 -10.88 18.90
CA SER A 86 8.85 -9.85 19.88
C SER A 86 7.73 -8.83 20.07
N VAL A 87 7.72 -8.16 21.21
CA VAL A 87 6.98 -6.91 21.41
C VAL A 87 7.85 -5.71 21.04
N THR A 88 7.23 -4.57 20.79
CA THR A 88 7.91 -3.30 20.52
C THR A 88 7.28 -2.19 21.36
N THR A 89 8.11 -1.26 21.79
CA THR A 89 7.76 -0.08 22.59
C THR A 89 8.21 1.20 21.87
N GLY A 90 7.93 2.37 22.41
CA GLY A 90 8.33 3.67 21.89
C GLY A 90 7.65 4.03 20.57
N SER A 91 6.41 3.59 20.36
CA SER A 91 5.69 3.78 19.09
C SER A 91 6.51 3.33 17.87
N TYR A 92 7.19 2.18 17.98
CA TYR A 92 8.15 1.68 17.00
C TYR A 92 7.63 1.67 15.55
N PHE A 93 6.34 1.37 15.34
CA PHE A 93 5.71 1.33 14.03
C PHE A 93 5.02 2.64 13.62
N GLY A 94 5.37 3.75 14.27
CA GLY A 94 4.85 5.07 13.99
C GLY A 94 4.15 5.70 15.20
N ARG A 95 4.34 7.00 15.36
CA ARG A 95 3.79 7.80 16.47
C ARG A 95 2.26 7.69 16.54
N SER A 96 1.73 7.58 17.75
CA SER A 96 0.30 7.48 17.96
C SER A 96 -0.41 8.82 17.68
N LYS A 97 -1.32 8.77 16.69
CA LYS A 97 -2.27 9.86 16.38
C LYS A 97 -3.70 9.53 16.81
N LYS A 98 -3.89 8.42 17.51
CA LYS A 98 -5.18 7.89 17.96
C LYS A 98 -5.18 7.85 19.48
N LYS A 99 -6.39 7.93 20.06
CA LYS A 99 -6.61 7.77 21.49
C LYS A 99 -6.09 6.39 21.96
N PHE A 100 -5.52 6.31 23.15
CA PHE A 100 -5.23 5.04 23.82
C PHE A 100 -6.48 4.52 24.54
N TRP A 101 -6.74 3.23 24.39
CA TRP A 101 -7.87 2.54 24.99
C TRP A 101 -7.49 1.67 26.18
N MET A 102 -6.25 1.22 26.25
CA MET A 102 -5.78 0.33 27.30
C MET A 102 -4.39 0.76 27.72
N ASP A 103 -4.10 0.60 29.00
CA ASP A 103 -2.84 0.95 29.66
C ASP A 103 -2.56 -0.03 30.80
N ASN A 104 -1.29 -0.21 31.16
CA ASN A 104 -0.78 -1.20 32.11
C ASN A 104 -1.42 -2.58 31.89
N VAL A 105 -1.34 -3.06 30.64
CA VAL A 105 -1.94 -4.33 30.26
C VAL A 105 -1.12 -5.47 30.82
N TRP A 106 -1.79 -6.37 31.55
CA TRP A 106 -1.19 -7.52 32.18
C TRP A 106 -2.00 -8.78 31.89
N CYS A 107 -1.53 -9.57 30.93
CA CYS A 107 -2.04 -10.89 30.60
C CYS A 107 -1.30 -12.00 31.37
N SER A 108 -2.00 -13.08 31.69
CA SER A 108 -1.40 -14.35 32.13
C SER A 108 -0.85 -15.19 30.97
N GLY A 109 -1.20 -14.83 29.72
CA GLY A 109 -0.79 -15.51 28.49
C GLY A 109 -1.81 -16.55 27.98
N TYR A 110 -2.87 -16.82 28.73
CA TYR A 110 -3.92 -17.81 28.41
C TYR A 110 -5.22 -17.18 27.91
N GLU A 111 -5.33 -15.86 27.95
CA GLU A 111 -6.52 -15.12 27.54
C GLU A 111 -6.80 -15.28 26.04
N THR A 112 -8.07 -15.40 25.68
CA THR A 112 -8.48 -15.56 24.28
C THR A 112 -8.50 -14.24 23.50
N ALA A 113 -8.55 -13.12 24.20
CA ALA A 113 -8.54 -11.76 23.65
C ALA A 113 -7.85 -10.81 24.62
N ILE A 114 -7.20 -9.77 24.10
CA ILE A 114 -6.48 -8.77 24.90
C ILE A 114 -7.42 -8.05 25.88
N SER A 115 -8.69 -7.86 25.51
CA SER A 115 -9.72 -7.25 26.35
C SER A 115 -10.10 -8.09 27.58
N ASN A 116 -9.64 -9.34 27.67
CA ASN A 116 -9.86 -10.22 28.82
C ASN A 116 -8.68 -10.19 29.81
N CYS A 117 -7.58 -9.54 29.45
CA CYS A 117 -6.46 -9.31 30.36
C CYS A 117 -6.81 -8.25 31.38
N ARG A 118 -6.02 -8.15 32.45
CA ARG A 118 -6.13 -7.03 33.39
C ARG A 118 -5.50 -5.79 32.75
N PHE A 119 -6.10 -4.63 32.96
CA PHE A 119 -5.60 -3.31 32.57
C PHE A 119 -6.35 -2.26 33.41
N ASP A 120 -5.87 -1.01 33.41
CA ASP A 120 -6.36 0.00 34.37
C ASP A 120 -7.80 0.45 34.12
N GLY A 121 -8.27 0.38 32.89
CA GLY A 121 -9.63 0.72 32.51
C GLY A 121 -9.69 1.22 31.08
N TRP A 122 -10.89 1.21 30.49
CA TRP A 122 -11.03 1.63 29.08
C TRP A 122 -10.83 3.14 28.93
N GLY A 123 -9.75 3.51 28.27
CA GLY A 123 -9.37 4.90 28.02
C GLY A 123 -8.88 5.65 29.26
N GLU A 124 -8.54 4.92 30.33
CA GLU A 124 -7.77 5.41 31.47
C GLU A 124 -6.30 5.13 31.16
N HIS A 125 -5.53 6.18 30.90
CA HIS A 125 -4.11 6.12 30.57
C HIS A 125 -3.46 7.48 30.82
N ASP A 126 -2.15 7.51 31.07
CA ASP A 126 -1.33 8.74 31.07
C ASP A 126 -0.32 8.79 29.90
N CYS A 127 -0.43 7.85 28.97
CA CYS A 127 0.51 7.70 27.86
C CYS A 127 0.49 8.82 26.82
N GLU A 128 1.69 9.18 26.39
CA GLU A 128 2.04 10.15 25.37
C GLU A 128 2.01 9.56 23.96
N PRO A 129 2.04 10.42 22.92
CA PRO A 129 2.01 9.97 21.54
C PRO A 129 3.09 8.95 21.15
N ASP A 130 4.19 8.89 21.88
CA ASP A 130 5.34 8.02 21.58
C ASP A 130 5.33 6.70 22.36
N GLU A 131 4.23 6.34 23.03
CA GLU A 131 4.14 5.19 23.94
C GLU A 131 3.17 4.10 23.44
N ALA A 132 3.10 3.88 22.12
CA ALA A 132 2.28 2.83 21.54
C ALA A 132 2.99 1.47 21.55
N ALA A 133 2.32 0.49 22.15
CA ALA A 133 2.71 -0.91 22.10
C ALA A 133 2.54 -1.48 20.69
N GLY A 134 3.50 -2.31 20.29
CA GLY A 134 3.46 -3.07 19.05
C GLY A 134 3.90 -4.51 19.24
N VAL A 135 3.60 -5.34 18.23
CA VAL A 135 4.00 -6.74 18.19
C VAL A 135 4.58 -7.09 16.83
N ILE A 136 5.47 -8.08 16.83
CA ILE A 136 5.93 -8.80 15.64
C ILE A 136 5.56 -10.26 15.85
N CYS A 137 4.57 -10.74 15.10
CA CYS A 137 4.12 -12.12 15.10
C CYS A 137 4.87 -12.95 14.05
N GLU A 138 4.97 -14.26 14.28
CA GLU A 138 5.59 -15.16 13.32
C GLU A 138 4.75 -15.22 12.04
N GLN A 139 5.41 -14.88 10.92
CA GLN A 139 4.91 -15.20 9.60
C GLN A 139 4.76 -16.70 9.52
N VAL A 140 3.57 -17.21 9.19
CA VAL A 140 3.39 -18.63 8.93
C VAL A 140 4.32 -18.96 7.77
N LYS A 141 5.50 -19.53 8.04
CA LYS A 141 6.34 -20.12 7.01
C LYS A 141 5.47 -21.21 6.42
N ALA A 142 5.18 -21.13 5.12
CA ALA A 142 4.77 -22.31 4.38
C ALA A 142 5.89 -23.33 4.60
N GLU A 143 5.68 -24.24 5.54
CA GLU A 143 6.67 -25.25 5.86
C GLU A 143 6.96 -26.00 4.56
N ALA A 144 8.25 -26.02 4.20
CA ALA A 144 8.71 -26.83 3.10
C ALA A 144 8.27 -28.26 3.39
N ILE A 145 7.28 -28.75 2.64
CA ILE A 145 6.92 -30.17 2.63
C ILE A 145 8.20 -30.89 2.21
N LYS A 146 8.89 -31.48 3.19
CA LYS A 146 9.94 -32.46 2.95
C LYS A 146 9.22 -33.68 2.38
N GLN A 147 9.10 -33.72 1.05
CA GLN A 147 8.68 -34.95 0.38
C GLN A 147 9.83 -35.96 0.51
N GLU A 148 9.63 -36.99 1.32
CA GLU A 148 10.45 -38.19 1.24
C GLU A 148 10.26 -38.81 -0.16
N PRO A 149 11.33 -39.32 -0.79
CA PRO A 149 11.24 -39.90 -2.12
C PRO A 149 10.39 -41.17 -2.08
N MET A 150 9.22 -41.14 -2.75
CA MET A 150 8.42 -42.32 -3.02
C MET A 150 9.25 -43.34 -3.82
N LYS A 151 9.32 -44.57 -3.29
CA LYS A 151 9.97 -45.71 -3.95
C LYS A 151 9.23 -46.05 -5.26
N PRO A 152 9.94 -46.40 -6.36
CA PRO A 152 9.29 -46.79 -7.60
C PRO A 152 8.50 -48.09 -7.44
N GLY A 153 7.18 -47.99 -7.57
CA GLY A 153 6.27 -49.13 -7.67
C GLY A 153 6.36 -49.79 -9.04
N TYR A 154 6.36 -51.12 -9.02
CA TYR A 154 6.56 -52.05 -10.12
C TYR A 154 5.58 -51.88 -11.28
N LEU A 155 6.11 -51.70 -12.50
CA LEU A 155 5.40 -52.00 -13.75
C LEU A 155 5.61 -53.49 -14.08
N ARG A 156 4.53 -54.28 -14.00
CA ARG A 156 4.47 -55.65 -14.51
C ARG A 156 4.12 -55.66 -16.00
N LYS A 157 4.82 -56.51 -16.77
CA LYS A 157 4.35 -57.32 -17.93
C LYS A 157 5.56 -58.09 -18.54
N PRO A 158 5.37 -59.12 -19.38
CA PRO A 158 5.09 -60.53 -19.06
C PRO A 158 6.28 -61.47 -19.41
N GLY A 159 6.24 -62.73 -18.93
CA GLY A 159 7.27 -63.78 -19.11
C GLY A 159 7.59 -64.13 -20.58
N TYR A 160 8.75 -64.69 -20.93
CA TYR A 160 9.36 -66.01 -20.61
C TYR A 160 10.88 -65.98 -20.98
N PRO A 161 11.69 -67.07 -20.85
CA PRO A 161 11.73 -68.16 -19.87
C PRO A 161 13.09 -68.26 -19.13
N ILE A 162 13.08 -69.02 -18.04
CA ILE A 162 14.19 -69.29 -17.12
C ILE A 162 15.20 -70.25 -17.77
N LYS A 163 16.50 -69.92 -17.73
CA LYS A 163 17.59 -70.91 -17.84
C LYS A 163 18.16 -71.18 -16.46
N HIS A 164 18.16 -72.46 -16.09
CA HIS A 164 18.76 -73.00 -14.87
C HIS A 164 20.28 -72.77 -14.87
N GLY A 165 20.81 -72.27 -13.74
CA GLY A 165 22.24 -72.32 -13.42
C GLY A 165 22.46 -73.25 -12.24
N ASP A 166 23.23 -74.32 -12.45
CA ASP A 166 23.82 -75.18 -11.42
C ASP A 166 25.11 -74.50 -10.88
N PRO A 167 25.39 -74.54 -9.56
CA PRO A 167 26.56 -73.90 -8.96
C PRO A 167 27.70 -74.90 -8.76
N ARG A 168 28.95 -74.41 -8.82
CA ARG A 168 30.23 -74.98 -8.29
C ARG A 168 31.39 -74.27 -9.02
N LYS A 169 32.58 -73.96 -8.50
CA LYS A 169 33.30 -74.16 -7.22
C LYS A 169 34.72 -73.55 -7.41
N HIS A 170 35.40 -73.17 -6.31
CA HIS A 170 36.87 -72.99 -6.13
C HIS A 170 37.58 -71.92 -7.00
N GLY A 171 38.48 -71.04 -6.55
CA GLY A 171 39.37 -71.02 -5.39
C GLY A 171 40.82 -71.26 -5.83
N ASP A 172 41.63 -70.21 -6.06
CA ASP A 172 43.12 -70.21 -5.91
C ASP A 172 43.70 -68.76 -5.99
N PRO A 173 44.65 -68.34 -5.12
CA PRO A 173 45.23 -66.99 -5.10
C PRO A 173 46.75 -66.95 -5.36
N ARG A 174 47.28 -66.05 -6.22
CA ARG A 174 48.72 -65.69 -6.26
C ARG A 174 48.99 -64.24 -6.75
N LYS A 175 49.27 -63.34 -5.79
CA LYS A 175 50.49 -62.52 -5.53
C LYS A 175 51.33 -61.86 -6.68
N PRO A 176 52.19 -60.85 -6.37
CA PRO A 176 52.17 -59.50 -6.99
C PRO A 176 53.51 -59.05 -7.61
N GLY A 177 53.57 -57.81 -8.14
CA GLY A 177 54.84 -57.10 -8.27
C GLY A 177 54.78 -55.79 -9.06
N TYR A 178 55.17 -54.66 -8.44
CA TYR A 178 55.91 -53.54 -9.04
C TYR A 178 56.52 -52.65 -7.93
N PRO A 179 57.82 -52.29 -8.00
CA PRO A 179 58.41 -51.25 -7.17
C PRO A 179 58.85 -49.99 -7.95
N MET A 180 58.78 -48.84 -7.23
CA MET A 180 59.65 -47.64 -7.20
C MET A 180 59.87 -46.72 -8.45
N LYS A 181 59.33 -45.47 -8.38
CA LYS A 181 59.93 -44.10 -8.23
C LYS A 181 61.36 -43.80 -8.79
N PRO A 182 61.87 -42.53 -8.82
CA PRO A 182 61.29 -41.16 -8.91
C PRO A 182 62.09 -40.19 -9.86
N GLY A 183 61.67 -38.91 -10.02
CA GLY A 183 62.54 -37.84 -10.58
C GLY A 183 61.87 -36.48 -10.82
N ASP A 184 62.18 -35.50 -9.96
CA ASP A 184 61.92 -34.04 -10.03
C ASP A 184 63.17 -33.35 -10.69
N PRO A 185 63.39 -32.01 -10.80
CA PRO A 185 62.53 -30.80 -10.81
C PRO A 185 62.88 -29.70 -11.88
N ARG A 186 61.99 -28.68 -11.96
CA ARG A 186 62.23 -27.19 -12.04
C ARG A 186 62.60 -26.42 -13.34
N LYS A 187 61.88 -25.28 -13.45
CA LYS A 187 62.26 -23.89 -13.89
C LYS A 187 62.47 -23.66 -15.41
N SER A 188 62.21 -22.50 -16.04
CA SER A 188 61.61 -21.20 -15.72
C SER A 188 61.66 -20.30 -16.99
N ALA A 189 60.67 -19.39 -17.16
CA ALA A 189 60.70 -18.06 -17.79
C ALA A 189 61.01 -17.86 -19.31
N GLY A 190 60.26 -16.94 -19.96
CA GLY A 190 60.73 -16.25 -21.18
C GLY A 190 59.68 -15.73 -22.19
N TYR A 191 59.19 -14.49 -21.99
CA TYR A 191 58.95 -13.40 -22.96
C TYR A 191 58.26 -13.54 -24.36
N LEU A 192 57.20 -12.72 -24.53
CA LEU A 192 56.75 -11.86 -25.66
C LEU A 192 56.96 -12.28 -27.15
N LYS A 193 55.88 -12.24 -27.95
CA LYS A 193 55.58 -11.14 -28.92
C LYS A 193 54.32 -11.35 -29.77
N TYR A 194 53.73 -10.21 -30.11
CA TYR A 194 52.62 -9.92 -31.03
C TYR A 194 53.09 -9.94 -32.50
N SER A 195 52.29 -10.47 -33.43
CA SER A 195 51.92 -9.81 -34.71
C SER A 195 51.20 -10.74 -35.70
N ASP A 196 50.17 -10.17 -36.32
CA ASP A 196 49.38 -10.55 -37.50
C ASP A 196 49.97 -11.55 -38.51
N TYR A 197 49.10 -12.36 -39.14
CA TYR A 197 48.77 -12.24 -40.58
C TYR A 197 47.64 -13.20 -41.02
N ARG A 198 46.73 -12.64 -41.82
CA ARG A 198 45.49 -13.17 -42.42
C ARG A 198 45.76 -14.08 -43.64
N LYS A 199 45.05 -15.22 -43.79
CA LYS A 199 44.08 -15.57 -44.89
C LYS A 199 43.95 -17.08 -45.24
N LYS A 200 42.66 -17.51 -45.30
CA LYS A 200 42.01 -18.56 -46.15
C LYS A 200 42.08 -20.05 -45.71
N PRO A 201 41.17 -20.94 -46.19
CA PRO A 201 39.71 -20.94 -46.02
C PRO A 201 39.11 -22.31 -45.61
N ALA A 202 37.84 -22.27 -45.17
CA ALA A 202 36.78 -23.29 -45.21
C ALA A 202 37.13 -24.80 -45.10
N THR A 203 36.82 -25.39 -43.94
CA THR A 203 36.19 -26.73 -43.87
C THR A 203 35.08 -26.74 -42.82
N ARG A 204 34.04 -27.50 -43.14
CA ARG A 204 32.68 -27.45 -42.57
C ARG A 204 32.58 -28.55 -41.51
N LEU A 205 32.49 -28.20 -40.24
CA LEU A 205 32.10 -29.12 -39.17
C LEU A 205 30.99 -28.48 -38.33
N ARG A 206 29.88 -29.22 -38.23
CA ARG A 206 28.69 -28.87 -37.46
C ARG A 206 29.00 -29.04 -35.97
N ASP A 207 29.14 -27.93 -35.25
CA ASP A 207 29.13 -27.96 -33.79
C ASP A 207 27.71 -27.73 -33.27
N ARG A 208 27.29 -28.68 -32.43
CA ARG A 208 26.12 -28.58 -31.56
C ARG A 208 26.32 -27.38 -30.63
N VAL A 209 25.54 -26.33 -30.82
CA VAL A 209 25.29 -25.36 -29.75
C VAL A 209 24.37 -26.05 -28.75
N GLU A 210 24.89 -26.38 -27.58
CA GLU A 210 24.10 -26.74 -26.42
C GLU A 210 23.11 -25.61 -26.10
N ASP A 211 21.83 -25.91 -26.31
CA ASP A 211 20.67 -25.14 -25.86
C ASP A 211 20.72 -24.98 -24.33
N ARG A 212 21.36 -23.91 -23.86
CA ARG A 212 21.26 -23.46 -22.47
C ARG A 212 19.86 -22.89 -22.25
N ARG A 213 18.90 -23.77 -21.98
CA ARG A 213 17.59 -23.40 -21.44
C ARG A 213 17.79 -22.51 -20.21
N PRO A 214 17.10 -21.36 -20.09
CA PRO A 214 17.18 -20.53 -18.90
C PRO A 214 16.70 -21.31 -17.67
N ARG A 215 17.44 -21.16 -16.56
CA ARG A 215 17.13 -21.80 -15.27
C ARG A 215 15.69 -21.46 -14.86
N ARG A 216 14.88 -22.50 -14.63
CA ARG A 216 13.49 -22.39 -14.12
C ARG A 216 13.47 -21.46 -12.90
N VAL A 217 12.83 -20.30 -13.07
CA VAL A 217 12.49 -19.36 -12.00
C VAL A 217 11.55 -20.07 -11.02
N LYS A 218 11.80 -19.93 -9.71
CA LYS A 218 10.91 -20.49 -8.66
C LYS A 218 9.54 -19.83 -8.79
N ILE A 219 8.53 -20.64 -9.10
CA ILE A 219 7.12 -20.25 -9.08
C ILE A 219 6.71 -20.13 -7.61
N MET A 220 6.27 -18.94 -7.17
CA MET A 220 5.66 -18.75 -5.86
C MET A 220 4.16 -18.99 -6.00
N GLU A 221 3.63 -20.00 -5.31
CA GLU A 221 2.20 -20.35 -5.33
C GLU A 221 1.62 -20.24 -3.92
N HIS A 222 0.46 -19.60 -3.78
CA HIS A 222 -0.33 -19.58 -2.55
C HIS A 222 -1.66 -20.33 -2.76
N PHE A 223 -2.02 -21.20 -1.81
CA PHE A 223 -3.25 -21.98 -1.84
C PHE A 223 -4.42 -21.20 -1.22
N GLY A 224 -5.42 -20.85 -2.05
CA GLY A 224 -6.67 -20.17 -1.71
C GLY A 224 -7.69 -20.30 -2.86
N PRO A 225 -8.90 -19.72 -2.78
CA PRO A 225 -9.91 -19.78 -3.85
C PRO A 225 -9.43 -19.14 -5.18
N PHE A 226 -8.46 -18.23 -5.09
CA PHE A 226 -7.76 -17.62 -6.20
C PHE A 226 -6.26 -17.85 -6.03
N THR A 227 -5.69 -18.77 -6.81
CA THR A 227 -4.23 -18.98 -6.83
C THR A 227 -3.63 -18.06 -7.87
N MET A 228 -2.75 -17.15 -7.46
CA MET A 228 -2.03 -16.25 -8.35
C MET A 228 -0.57 -16.64 -8.48
N ARG A 229 0.06 -16.29 -9.59
CA ARG A 229 1.50 -16.40 -9.81
C ARG A 229 2.00 -15.31 -10.74
N LEU A 230 3.29 -14.99 -10.63
CA LEU A 230 3.99 -14.16 -11.60
C LEU A 230 4.74 -15.03 -12.60
N VAL A 231 4.58 -14.73 -13.90
CA VAL A 231 5.22 -15.47 -14.99
C VAL A 231 6.01 -14.54 -15.91
N GLY A 232 7.11 -15.05 -16.45
CA GLY A 232 7.94 -14.32 -17.41
C GLY A 232 8.69 -13.15 -16.77
N GLY A 233 9.14 -13.34 -15.52
CA GLY A 233 9.79 -12.29 -14.74
C GLY A 233 10.86 -11.52 -15.51
N GLY A 234 10.92 -10.22 -15.25
CA GLY A 234 11.79 -9.30 -15.97
C GLY A 234 13.21 -9.25 -15.40
N ARG A 235 13.73 -8.03 -15.24
CA ARG A 235 15.01 -7.72 -14.58
C ARG A 235 15.00 -8.05 -13.08
N GLU A 236 13.84 -7.94 -12.43
CA GLU A 236 13.69 -8.20 -10.99
C GLU A 236 12.97 -9.52 -10.70
N ARG A 237 13.22 -10.13 -9.53
CA ARG A 237 12.55 -11.37 -9.12
C ARG A 237 11.09 -11.19 -8.72
N ASN A 238 10.72 -9.95 -8.41
CA ASN A 238 9.41 -9.57 -7.88
C ASN A 238 8.53 -8.90 -8.93
N GLU A 239 8.86 -9.07 -10.21
CA GLU A 239 8.06 -8.56 -11.32
C GLU A 239 7.67 -9.66 -12.28
N GLY A 240 6.57 -9.44 -13.00
CA GLY A 240 6.12 -10.36 -14.04
C GLY A 240 4.65 -10.18 -14.38
N ARG A 241 4.23 -10.91 -15.42
CA ARG A 241 2.83 -11.02 -15.81
C ARG A 241 2.05 -11.72 -14.71
N VAL A 242 0.87 -11.18 -14.39
CA VAL A 242 -0.02 -11.80 -13.41
C VAL A 242 -0.84 -12.87 -14.10
N GLU A 243 -0.78 -14.09 -13.57
CA GLU A 243 -1.67 -15.19 -13.96
C GLU A 243 -2.47 -15.65 -12.76
N ILE A 244 -3.76 -15.86 -12.98
CA ILE A 244 -4.69 -16.36 -11.98
C ILE A 244 -5.22 -17.72 -12.43
N LYS A 245 -5.35 -18.63 -11.46
CA LYS A 245 -5.91 -19.95 -11.69
C LYS A 245 -7.42 -19.85 -11.84
N PHE A 246 -7.94 -20.31 -12.95
CA PHE A 246 -9.37 -20.35 -13.23
C PHE A 246 -9.79 -21.77 -13.63
N SER A 247 -11.10 -22.04 -13.59
CA SER A 247 -11.67 -23.28 -14.10
C SER A 247 -12.42 -23.01 -15.41
N HIS A 248 -12.12 -23.78 -16.45
CA HIS A 248 -12.84 -23.74 -17.73
C HIS A 248 -13.08 -25.17 -18.22
N ARG A 249 -14.34 -25.50 -18.55
CA ARG A 249 -14.76 -26.83 -19.01
C ARG A 249 -14.26 -27.99 -18.14
N GLY A 250 -14.25 -27.82 -16.81
CA GLY A 250 -13.80 -28.83 -15.86
C GLY A 250 -12.28 -28.99 -15.72
N GLN A 251 -11.46 -28.26 -16.48
CA GLN A 251 -10.01 -28.18 -16.31
C GLN A 251 -9.64 -26.94 -15.50
N ARG A 252 -8.60 -27.04 -14.66
CA ARG A 252 -8.01 -25.92 -13.93
C ARG A 252 -6.74 -25.49 -14.65
N ASP A 253 -6.72 -24.27 -15.16
CA ASP A 253 -5.56 -23.71 -15.85
C ASP A 253 -5.23 -22.30 -15.33
N PHE A 254 -4.04 -21.82 -15.65
CA PHE A 254 -3.61 -20.46 -15.38
C PHE A 254 -3.79 -19.60 -16.63
N GLY A 255 -4.34 -18.40 -16.44
CA GLY A 255 -4.54 -17.45 -17.52
C GLY A 255 -4.18 -16.04 -17.11
N PRO A 256 -3.78 -15.20 -18.06
CA PRO A 256 -3.49 -13.81 -17.79
C PRO A 256 -4.74 -13.03 -17.43
N ILE A 257 -4.53 -11.93 -16.73
CA ILE A 257 -5.53 -10.89 -16.48
C ILE A 257 -5.37 -9.83 -17.59
N CYS A 258 -6.48 -9.34 -18.13
CA CYS A 258 -6.49 -8.26 -19.12
C CYS A 258 -6.00 -6.97 -18.47
N GLY A 259 -5.26 -6.16 -19.23
CA GLY A 259 -4.67 -4.91 -18.75
C GLY A 259 -5.66 -3.73 -18.73
N ASP A 260 -6.93 -3.98 -19.03
CA ASP A 260 -7.95 -2.95 -19.17
C ASP A 260 -8.37 -2.39 -17.80
N GLY A 261 -8.06 -1.12 -17.56
CA GLY A 261 -8.26 -0.50 -16.26
C GLY A 261 -7.26 -0.97 -15.18
N TRP A 262 -6.18 -1.68 -15.57
CA TRP A 262 -5.16 -2.13 -14.64
C TRP A 262 -4.40 -0.96 -14.01
N SER A 263 -4.45 -0.85 -12.68
CA SER A 263 -3.83 0.25 -11.94
C SER A 263 -2.96 -0.23 -10.77
N LEU A 264 -2.37 0.73 -10.05
CA LEU A 264 -1.61 0.46 -8.82
C LEU A 264 -2.49 -0.19 -7.73
N LEU A 265 -3.81 0.04 -7.74
CA LEU A 265 -4.72 -0.53 -6.75
C LEU A 265 -4.79 -2.06 -6.90
N GLU A 266 -5.06 -2.56 -8.10
CA GLU A 266 -5.09 -4.00 -8.39
C GLU A 266 -3.71 -4.63 -8.17
N ALA A 267 -2.65 -3.96 -8.67
CA ALA A 267 -1.29 -4.44 -8.51
C ALA A 267 -0.88 -4.56 -7.04
N SER A 268 -1.32 -3.63 -6.17
CA SER A 268 -1.00 -3.65 -4.74
C SER A 268 -1.53 -4.91 -4.06
N LEU A 269 -2.76 -5.33 -4.39
CA LEU A 269 -3.36 -6.57 -3.90
C LEU A 269 -2.60 -7.81 -4.36
N VAL A 270 -2.13 -7.82 -5.61
CA VAL A 270 -1.30 -8.94 -6.12
C VAL A 270 0.02 -9.04 -5.35
N CYS A 271 0.71 -7.93 -5.16
CA CYS A 271 1.98 -7.90 -4.43
C CYS A 271 1.81 -8.32 -2.97
N GLN A 272 0.73 -7.88 -2.32
CA GLN A 272 0.39 -8.26 -0.96
C GLN A 272 0.01 -9.75 -0.87
N HIS A 273 -0.82 -10.24 -1.78
CA HIS A 273 -1.25 -11.64 -1.84
C HIS A 273 -0.07 -12.61 -2.03
N LEU A 274 0.91 -12.24 -2.85
CA LEU A 274 2.11 -13.02 -3.11
C LEU A 274 3.23 -12.82 -2.06
N ASN A 275 2.98 -11.99 -1.04
CA ASN A 275 3.96 -11.64 -0.01
C ASN A 275 5.26 -11.03 -0.59
N LEU A 276 5.11 -10.22 -1.63
CA LEU A 276 6.21 -9.52 -2.32
C LEU A 276 6.30 -8.04 -1.89
N GLY A 277 5.43 -7.59 -0.98
CA GLY A 277 5.37 -6.22 -0.47
C GLY A 277 4.30 -5.41 -1.19
N TYR A 278 4.67 -4.23 -1.68
CA TYR A 278 3.82 -3.22 -2.28
C TYR A 278 4.04 -3.11 -3.79
N ALA A 279 3.07 -2.58 -4.52
CA ALA A 279 3.19 -2.37 -5.95
C ALA A 279 3.93 -1.07 -6.27
N ARG A 280 5.13 -1.19 -6.83
CA ARG A 280 5.89 -0.05 -7.36
C ARG A 280 5.36 0.41 -8.72
N ALA A 281 4.90 -0.54 -9.54
CA ALA A 281 4.35 -0.25 -10.86
C ALA A 281 3.32 -1.30 -11.27
N ALA A 282 2.36 -0.86 -12.09
CA ALA A 282 1.32 -1.68 -12.70
C ALA A 282 1.44 -1.66 -14.24
N PRO A 283 2.55 -2.18 -14.82
CA PRO A 283 2.72 -2.17 -16.27
C PRO A 283 1.72 -3.09 -16.98
N THR A 284 1.44 -2.77 -18.24
CA THR A 284 0.72 -3.67 -19.14
C THR A 284 1.62 -4.02 -20.32
N HIS A 285 1.59 -5.28 -20.78
CA HIS A 285 2.41 -5.74 -21.90
C HIS A 285 1.54 -6.20 -23.08
N PRO A 286 1.98 -6.00 -24.33
CA PRO A 286 1.36 -6.67 -25.47
C PRO A 286 1.55 -8.18 -25.32
N SER A 287 0.48 -8.95 -25.52
CA SER A 287 0.57 -10.40 -25.60
C SER A 287 -0.17 -10.88 -26.84
N PRO A 288 0.32 -11.90 -27.57
CA PRO A 288 -0.54 -12.65 -28.45
C PRO A 288 -1.65 -13.24 -27.57
N ILE A 289 -2.85 -12.68 -27.65
CA ILE A 289 -3.99 -13.16 -26.89
C ILE A 289 -4.36 -14.51 -27.49
N GLY A 290 -3.84 -15.58 -26.92
CA GLY A 290 -4.47 -16.90 -27.07
C GLY A 290 -5.84 -16.88 -26.37
N ASN A 291 -6.70 -17.83 -26.69
CA ASN A 291 -8.06 -17.96 -26.13
C ASN A 291 -8.11 -18.30 -24.62
N ASN A 292 -7.10 -17.94 -23.82
CA ASN A 292 -6.92 -18.39 -22.44
C ASN A 292 -6.92 -17.23 -21.41
N LEU A 293 -7.60 -16.12 -21.71
CA LEU A 293 -7.74 -14.99 -20.79
C LEU A 293 -8.60 -15.40 -19.59
N ALA A 294 -8.09 -15.16 -18.37
CA ALA A 294 -8.78 -15.58 -17.15
C ALA A 294 -9.83 -14.55 -16.71
N LEU A 295 -9.42 -13.28 -16.61
CA LEU A 295 -10.23 -12.17 -16.12
C LEU A 295 -10.04 -10.93 -16.99
N TYR A 296 -11.10 -10.12 -17.10
CA TYR A 296 -11.07 -8.79 -17.73
C TYR A 296 -11.99 -7.82 -16.97
N HIS A 297 -11.83 -6.52 -17.22
CA HIS A 297 -12.48 -5.44 -16.47
C HIS A 297 -12.30 -5.59 -14.96
N VAL A 298 -11.07 -5.89 -14.52
CA VAL A 298 -10.76 -5.97 -13.09
C VAL A 298 -10.71 -4.55 -12.53
N LYS A 299 -11.53 -4.29 -11.52
CA LYS A 299 -11.59 -2.99 -10.84
C LYS A 299 -11.68 -3.18 -9.34
N CYS A 300 -10.72 -2.62 -8.63
CA CYS A 300 -10.63 -2.60 -7.18
C CYS A 300 -10.82 -1.17 -6.66
N ASN A 301 -11.28 -1.04 -5.43
CA ASN A 301 -11.38 0.25 -4.75
C ASN A 301 -10.12 0.46 -3.89
N ALA A 302 -9.78 1.70 -3.57
CA ALA A 302 -8.63 2.00 -2.71
C ALA A 302 -8.78 1.46 -1.26
N ASN A 303 -10.01 1.25 -0.79
CA ASN A 303 -10.29 0.60 0.51
C ASN A 303 -10.29 -0.93 0.44
N THR A 304 -10.07 -1.51 -0.74
CA THR A 304 -10.06 -2.97 -0.91
C THR A 304 -8.82 -3.55 -0.24
N THR A 305 -9.01 -4.53 0.64
CA THR A 305 -7.92 -5.26 1.32
C THR A 305 -7.76 -6.69 0.80
N ASN A 306 -8.70 -7.16 -0.04
CA ASN A 306 -8.71 -8.51 -0.55
C ASN A 306 -9.22 -8.55 -1.99
N TRP A 307 -8.61 -9.39 -2.82
CA TRP A 307 -8.96 -9.55 -4.24
C TRP A 307 -10.44 -9.87 -4.46
N GLN A 308 -11.07 -10.60 -3.53
CA GLN A 308 -12.49 -10.97 -3.55
C GLN A 308 -13.45 -9.77 -3.58
N GLN A 309 -13.00 -8.60 -3.12
CA GLN A 309 -13.83 -7.39 -3.11
C GLN A 309 -13.74 -6.62 -4.44
N CYS A 310 -12.83 -7.01 -5.34
CA CYS A 310 -12.73 -6.41 -6.65
C CYS A 310 -13.81 -6.97 -7.58
N THR A 311 -14.34 -6.12 -8.45
CA THR A 311 -15.24 -6.55 -9.52
C THR A 311 -14.42 -7.01 -10.71
N SER A 312 -14.82 -8.11 -11.35
CA SER A 312 -14.18 -8.62 -12.55
C SER A 312 -15.16 -9.46 -13.36
N LEU A 313 -14.96 -9.52 -14.67
CA LEU A 313 -15.67 -10.45 -15.53
C LEU A 313 -14.79 -11.65 -15.87
N ILE A 314 -15.41 -12.83 -15.86
CA ILE A 314 -14.74 -14.10 -16.11
C ILE A 314 -14.83 -14.41 -17.60
N HIS A 315 -13.76 -14.94 -18.19
CA HIS A 315 -13.74 -15.54 -19.52
C HIS A 315 -14.21 -14.63 -20.67
N SER A 316 -13.27 -14.07 -21.41
CA SER A 316 -13.50 -13.46 -22.74
C SER A 316 -12.49 -14.00 -23.74
N ASN A 317 -12.88 -14.10 -25.00
CA ASN A 317 -11.96 -14.46 -26.08
C ASN A 317 -11.02 -13.30 -26.45
N THR A 318 -11.33 -12.08 -26.01
CA THR A 318 -10.60 -10.87 -26.36
C THR A 318 -10.48 -9.91 -25.18
N CYS A 319 -9.29 -9.33 -25.05
CA CYS A 319 -9.02 -8.21 -24.16
C CYS A 319 -9.10 -6.93 -25.01
N PRO A 320 -9.98 -5.97 -24.71
CA PRO A 320 -10.20 -4.78 -25.55
C PRO A 320 -8.91 -4.03 -25.92
N ASP A 321 -8.01 -3.91 -24.96
CA ASP A 321 -6.76 -3.15 -25.11
C ASP A 321 -5.62 -3.96 -25.75
N GLY A 322 -5.82 -5.27 -26.00
CA GLY A 322 -4.76 -6.12 -26.54
C GLY A 322 -3.59 -6.39 -25.57
N ARG A 323 -3.70 -5.90 -24.33
CA ARG A 323 -2.61 -5.88 -23.34
C ARG A 323 -2.97 -6.66 -22.10
N ILE A 324 -1.97 -7.24 -21.46
CA ILE A 324 -2.10 -8.08 -20.27
C ILE A 324 -1.47 -7.39 -19.06
N ALA A 325 -2.05 -7.62 -17.90
CA ALA A 325 -1.60 -7.08 -16.63
C ALA A 325 -0.27 -7.69 -16.17
N ALA A 326 0.61 -6.84 -15.66
CA ALA A 326 1.84 -7.21 -14.97
C ALA A 326 2.05 -6.32 -13.74
N VAL A 327 2.92 -6.77 -12.84
CA VAL A 327 3.25 -6.03 -11.62
C VAL A 327 4.75 -5.97 -11.42
N VAL A 328 5.18 -4.94 -10.69
CA VAL A 328 6.52 -4.81 -10.15
C VAL A 328 6.38 -4.56 -8.66
N CYS A 329 6.76 -5.54 -7.84
CA CYS A 329 6.61 -5.45 -6.38
C CYS A 329 7.92 -5.06 -5.69
N THR A 330 7.82 -4.30 -4.61
CA THR A 330 8.94 -3.86 -3.77
C THR A 330 8.55 -3.93 -2.30
N ARG A 331 9.52 -4.02 -1.39
CA ARG A 331 9.27 -3.90 0.07
C ARG A 331 9.43 -2.48 0.59
N GLU A 332 9.87 -1.58 -0.28
CA GLU A 332 10.25 -0.22 0.05
C GLU A 332 9.45 0.76 -0.80
N LEU A 333 8.58 1.53 -0.15
CA LEU A 333 7.80 2.64 -0.72
C LEU A 333 7.54 3.71 0.36
N PRO A 334 7.32 4.97 -0.03
CA PRO A 334 6.77 5.97 0.89
C PRO A 334 5.32 5.61 1.29
N ASP A 335 4.84 6.20 2.38
CA ASP A 335 3.43 6.12 2.81
C ASP A 335 3.11 7.50 3.42
N LEU A 336 2.38 8.34 2.68
CA LEU A 336 2.01 9.66 3.11
C LEU A 336 0.72 9.60 3.93
N GLU A 337 0.74 10.24 5.08
CA GLU A 337 -0.43 10.37 5.93
C GLU A 337 -0.64 11.84 6.28
N ILE A 338 -1.85 12.31 6.01
CA ILE A 338 -2.25 13.67 6.34
C ILE A 338 -2.70 13.79 7.81
N ASP A 339 -2.27 14.86 8.46
CA ASP A 339 -2.65 15.16 9.83
C ASP A 339 -3.97 15.94 9.89
N TRP A 340 -5.06 15.25 10.19
CA TRP A 340 -6.39 15.85 10.31
C TRP A 340 -6.53 16.76 11.54
N LEU A 341 -5.76 16.54 12.61
CA LEU A 341 -5.83 17.38 13.81
C LEU A 341 -5.27 18.77 13.51
N GLU A 342 -4.19 18.83 12.73
CA GLU A 342 -3.61 20.11 12.31
C GLU A 342 -4.59 20.92 11.46
N ILE A 343 -5.32 20.26 10.55
CA ILE A 343 -6.38 20.89 9.75
C ILE A 343 -7.50 21.43 10.66
N GLU A 344 -8.03 20.60 11.55
CA GLU A 344 -9.13 20.98 12.44
C GLU A 344 -8.78 22.17 13.34
N ARG A 345 -7.54 22.23 13.83
CA ARG A 345 -7.06 23.30 14.73
C ARG A 345 -6.76 24.62 14.03
N SER A 346 -6.43 24.57 12.74
CA SER A 346 -5.96 25.75 11.99
C SER A 346 -6.99 26.33 11.02
N ILE A 347 -8.15 25.67 10.86
CA ILE A 347 -9.24 26.11 10.00
C ILE A 347 -9.74 27.51 10.41
N ARG A 348 -9.83 28.43 9.45
CA ARG A 348 -10.38 29.78 9.66
C ARG A 348 -10.91 30.40 8.38
N LEU A 349 -11.74 31.43 8.55
CA LEU A 349 -12.22 32.29 7.47
C LEU A 349 -11.29 33.50 7.31
N GLU A 350 -11.04 33.91 6.07
CA GLU A 350 -10.36 35.14 5.72
C GLU A 350 -11.03 35.78 4.51
N ASP A 351 -11.44 37.04 4.65
CA ASP A 351 -11.93 37.84 3.53
C ASP A 351 -10.77 38.69 2.99
N LYS A 352 -10.43 38.54 1.71
CA LYS A 352 -9.27 39.20 1.09
C LYS A 352 -9.63 39.79 -0.28
N GLN A 353 -9.19 41.01 -0.52
CA GLN A 353 -9.42 41.69 -1.81
C GLN A 353 -8.62 41.04 -2.93
N LEU A 354 -9.19 41.01 -4.13
CA LEU A 354 -8.54 40.46 -5.33
C LEU A 354 -7.22 41.16 -5.66
N TYR A 355 -7.07 42.44 -5.30
CA TYR A 355 -5.79 43.15 -5.40
C TYR A 355 -4.61 42.37 -4.80
N TYR A 356 -4.80 41.70 -3.66
CA TYR A 356 -3.76 40.96 -2.95
C TYR A 356 -3.67 39.48 -3.35
N LEU A 357 -4.47 39.04 -4.32
CA LEU A 357 -4.58 37.63 -4.74
C LEU A 357 -4.05 37.40 -6.17
N GLN A 358 -3.33 38.35 -6.74
CA GLN A 358 -2.85 38.26 -8.13
C GLN A 358 -2.02 37.00 -8.40
N CYS A 359 -1.07 36.70 -7.51
CA CYS A 359 -0.28 35.47 -7.58
C CYS A 359 -1.13 34.19 -7.48
N ALA A 360 -2.11 34.18 -6.58
CA ALA A 360 -3.03 33.07 -6.46
C ALA A 360 -3.92 32.90 -7.72
N MET A 361 -4.24 33.98 -8.42
CA MET A 361 -4.95 33.91 -9.70
C MET A 361 -4.06 33.35 -10.82
N GLU A 362 -2.77 33.69 -10.87
CA GLU A 362 -1.84 33.12 -11.85
C GLU A 362 -1.68 31.61 -11.69
N GLU A 363 -1.80 31.11 -10.45
CA GLU A 363 -1.76 29.69 -10.11
C GLU A 363 -3.13 28.98 -10.13
N ASN A 364 -4.20 29.64 -10.56
CA ASN A 364 -5.55 29.09 -10.60
C ASN A 364 -6.16 28.73 -9.23
N CYS A 365 -5.78 29.39 -8.13
CA CYS A 365 -6.18 29.01 -6.77
C CYS A 365 -7.50 29.62 -6.25
N LEU A 366 -8.19 30.43 -7.05
CA LEU A 366 -9.51 30.99 -6.73
C LEU A 366 -10.65 30.27 -7.44
N ALA A 367 -11.90 30.50 -7.01
CA ALA A 367 -13.06 29.96 -7.70
C ALA A 367 -13.23 30.61 -9.10
N THR A 368 -13.93 29.92 -10.01
CA THR A 368 -14.16 30.36 -11.40
C THR A 368 -14.69 31.79 -11.48
N GLU A 369 -15.56 32.17 -10.54
CA GLU A 369 -16.19 33.49 -10.48
C GLU A 369 -15.16 34.63 -10.33
N ALA A 370 -14.06 34.42 -9.60
CA ALA A 370 -13.01 35.41 -9.45
C ALA A 370 -12.35 35.80 -10.80
N TYR A 371 -12.18 34.82 -11.70
CA TYR A 371 -11.63 35.08 -13.04
C TYR A 371 -12.66 35.75 -13.94
N ARG A 372 -13.94 35.39 -13.80
CA ARG A 372 -15.04 36.03 -14.53
C ARG A 372 -15.09 37.52 -14.21
N ILE A 373 -15.10 37.86 -12.92
CA ILE A 373 -15.04 39.24 -12.41
C ILE A 373 -13.87 40.01 -13.03
N LYS A 374 -12.66 39.43 -13.03
CA LYS A 374 -11.48 40.08 -13.64
C LYS A 374 -11.61 40.26 -15.15
N SER A 375 -12.22 39.30 -15.87
CA SER A 375 -12.36 39.34 -17.33
C SER A 375 -13.44 40.29 -17.83
N GLU A 376 -14.51 40.49 -17.06
CA GLU A 376 -15.67 41.30 -17.44
C GLU A 376 -15.55 42.78 -17.01
N ASN A 377 -14.82 43.06 -15.92
CA ASN A 377 -14.61 44.43 -15.43
C ASN A 377 -13.49 45.16 -16.18
N ILE A 378 -13.86 45.78 -17.30
CA ILE A 378 -12.96 46.55 -18.18
C ILE A 378 -12.40 47.82 -17.50
N ASP A 379 -13.10 48.36 -16.50
CA ASP A 379 -12.73 49.59 -15.79
C ASP A 379 -11.63 49.39 -14.73
N GLY A 380 -11.23 48.13 -14.48
CA GLY A 380 -10.24 47.79 -13.46
C GLY A 380 -10.77 47.85 -12.03
N SER A 381 -12.09 47.96 -11.81
CA SER A 381 -12.67 47.97 -10.45
C SER A 381 -12.54 46.62 -9.71
N TRP A 382 -12.29 45.53 -10.44
CA TRP A 382 -12.19 44.17 -9.90
C TRP A 382 -11.17 44.02 -8.76
N TYR A 383 -10.15 44.88 -8.67
CA TYR A 383 -9.18 44.84 -7.57
C TYR A 383 -9.82 44.99 -6.18
N PHE A 384 -10.96 45.69 -6.09
CA PHE A 384 -11.66 45.96 -4.84
C PHE A 384 -12.65 44.85 -4.43
N ASP A 385 -12.99 43.94 -5.35
CA ASP A 385 -13.83 42.81 -5.02
C ASP A 385 -13.14 41.90 -4.00
N THR A 386 -13.94 41.36 -3.09
CA THR A 386 -13.45 40.59 -1.95
C THR A 386 -13.82 39.12 -2.13
N ARG A 387 -12.88 38.23 -1.81
CA ARG A 387 -13.06 36.78 -1.82
C ARG A 387 -13.03 36.25 -0.40
N ARG A 388 -13.91 35.30 -0.09
CA ARG A 388 -13.92 34.58 1.18
C ARG A 388 -13.18 33.26 1.06
N LEU A 389 -12.10 33.15 1.82
CA LEU A 389 -11.16 32.04 1.76
C LEU A 389 -11.27 31.20 3.04
N LEU A 390 -11.51 29.90 2.87
CA LEU A 390 -11.44 28.92 3.94
C LEU A 390 -10.01 28.38 4.04
N ARG A 391 -9.21 28.93 4.96
CA ARG A 391 -7.79 28.59 5.14
C ARG A 391 -7.61 27.50 6.18
N PHE A 392 -6.60 26.66 5.98
CA PHE A 392 -6.20 25.59 6.91
C PHE A 392 -4.74 25.21 6.69
N THR A 393 -4.07 24.66 7.70
CA THR A 393 -2.73 24.09 7.56
C THR A 393 -2.84 22.62 7.17
N ALA A 394 -2.11 22.19 6.14
CA ALA A 394 -2.00 20.80 5.75
C ALA A 394 -0.60 20.27 6.10
N LYS A 395 -0.51 19.39 7.09
CA LYS A 395 0.71 18.67 7.45
C LYS A 395 0.63 17.25 6.90
N THR A 396 1.60 16.87 6.08
CA THR A 396 1.70 15.54 5.47
C THR A 396 2.97 14.87 5.93
N THR A 397 2.84 13.74 6.64
CA THR A 397 3.98 12.99 7.16
C THR A 397 4.25 11.77 6.28
N ASN A 398 5.51 11.51 5.93
CA ASN A 398 5.89 10.23 5.33
C ASN A 398 6.14 9.20 6.44
N ILE A 399 5.18 8.32 6.69
CA ILE A 399 5.28 7.18 7.60
C ILE A 399 5.81 5.91 6.92
N GLY A 400 6.18 6.02 5.64
CA GLY A 400 6.81 4.95 4.87
C GLY A 400 8.28 4.75 5.23
N ASN A 401 8.93 3.81 4.55
CA ASN A 401 10.29 3.37 4.86
C ASN A 401 11.36 3.91 3.90
N VAL A 402 10.94 4.65 2.87
CA VAL A 402 11.83 5.36 1.94
C VAL A 402 11.26 6.76 1.64
N PRO A 403 12.10 7.70 1.16
CA PRO A 403 11.64 9.04 0.82
C PRO A 403 10.53 9.06 -0.23
N PHE A 404 9.52 9.91 -0.02
CA PHE A 404 8.58 10.30 -1.06
C PHE A 404 9.29 11.28 -2.01
N ARG A 405 9.21 11.03 -3.31
CA ARG A 405 9.88 11.84 -4.33
C ARG A 405 8.90 12.27 -5.41
N PRO A 406 9.04 13.51 -5.94
CA PRO A 406 8.22 13.96 -7.04
C PRO A 406 8.41 13.08 -8.28
N PHE A 407 7.30 12.84 -8.99
CA PHE A 407 7.31 12.04 -10.23
C PHE A 407 7.96 12.79 -11.41
N ILE A 408 7.87 14.13 -11.44
CA ILE A 408 8.44 14.93 -12.51
C ILE A 408 9.96 15.01 -12.33
N PRO A 409 10.76 14.66 -13.35
CA PRO A 409 12.20 14.83 -13.33
C PRO A 409 12.63 16.28 -13.06
N LYS A 410 13.73 16.47 -12.31
CA LYS A 410 14.22 17.79 -11.87
C LYS A 410 14.40 18.83 -12.98
N HIS A 411 14.79 18.38 -14.18
CA HIS A 411 14.98 19.27 -15.33
C HIS A 411 13.67 19.79 -15.95
N LEU A 412 12.51 19.26 -15.54
CA LEU A 412 11.18 19.69 -15.98
C LEU A 412 10.44 20.49 -14.89
N TRP A 413 11.07 20.74 -13.74
CA TRP A 413 10.46 21.55 -12.69
C TRP A 413 10.29 22.99 -13.16
N LYS A 414 9.14 23.59 -12.84
CA LYS A 414 8.80 24.96 -13.23
C LYS A 414 9.05 25.90 -12.06
N TYR A 415 9.79 26.98 -12.28
CA TYR A 415 9.98 28.01 -11.25
C TYR A 415 8.71 28.86 -11.14
N HIS A 416 8.27 29.14 -9.92
CA HIS A 416 7.15 30.03 -9.68
C HIS A 416 7.60 31.33 -9.00
N GLN A 417 7.42 32.45 -9.71
CA GLN A 417 7.92 33.76 -9.30
C GLN A 417 7.30 34.23 -7.97
N CYS A 418 6.02 33.94 -7.75
CA CYS A 418 5.34 34.37 -6.53
C CYS A 418 5.84 33.66 -5.27
N HIS A 419 6.38 32.45 -5.42
CA HIS A 419 6.80 31.62 -4.30
C HIS A 419 8.31 31.39 -4.22
N LEU A 420 9.05 31.94 -5.19
CA LEU A 420 10.50 31.95 -5.27
C LEU A 420 11.17 30.56 -5.21
N HIS A 421 10.46 29.51 -5.64
CA HIS A 421 10.99 28.15 -5.71
C HIS A 421 10.38 27.36 -6.88
N TYR A 422 10.84 26.12 -7.07
CA TYR A 422 10.42 25.25 -8.15
C TYR A 422 9.30 24.29 -7.75
N HIS A 423 8.30 24.14 -8.61
CA HIS A 423 7.22 23.17 -8.47
C HIS A 423 7.64 21.84 -9.10
N SER A 424 7.53 20.75 -8.32
CA SER A 424 8.04 19.42 -8.70
C SER A 424 6.93 18.41 -9.08
N MET A 425 5.67 18.80 -8.97
CA MET A 425 4.47 18.11 -9.40
C MET A 425 3.42 19.15 -9.87
N GLU A 426 2.38 18.72 -10.57
CA GLU A 426 1.30 19.65 -10.99
C GLU A 426 0.21 19.74 -9.93
N VAL A 427 -0.16 18.62 -9.32
CA VAL A 427 -1.15 18.55 -8.24
C VAL A 427 -0.60 17.63 -7.14
N PHE A 428 -0.34 18.19 -5.96
CA PHE A 428 0.05 17.38 -4.79
C PHE A 428 -1.16 17.04 -3.92
N ALA A 429 -2.05 18.01 -3.72
CA ALA A 429 -3.25 17.84 -2.92
C ALA A 429 -4.47 18.54 -3.56
N THR A 430 -5.64 17.95 -3.40
CA THR A 430 -6.93 18.54 -3.77
C THR A 430 -7.77 18.80 -2.53
N PHE A 431 -8.54 19.88 -2.58
CA PHE A 431 -9.37 20.34 -1.48
C PHE A 431 -10.81 20.47 -1.98
N ASP A 432 -11.75 19.76 -1.37
CA ASP A 432 -13.12 19.68 -1.84
C ASP A 432 -14.10 20.02 -0.71
N ILE A 433 -15.16 20.75 -1.05
CA ILE A 433 -16.37 20.85 -0.24
C ILE A 433 -17.48 20.13 -0.98
N LEU A 434 -18.10 19.16 -0.32
CA LEU A 434 -19.19 18.37 -0.86
C LEU A 434 -20.50 18.72 -0.16
N ASP A 435 -21.59 18.76 -0.93
CA ASP A 435 -22.95 18.85 -0.39
C ASP A 435 -23.41 17.52 0.24
N ARG A 436 -24.65 17.48 0.74
CA ARG A 436 -25.24 16.26 1.33
C ARG A 436 -25.47 15.13 0.33
N ALA A 437 -25.52 15.43 -0.97
CA ALA A 437 -25.64 14.45 -2.04
C ALA A 437 -24.27 13.92 -2.52
N GLY A 438 -23.16 14.49 -2.00
CA GLY A 438 -21.81 14.12 -2.39
C GLY A 438 -21.29 14.86 -3.63
N ASN A 439 -22.00 15.89 -4.11
CA ASN A 439 -21.54 16.72 -5.23
C ASN A 439 -20.52 17.75 -4.73
N ARG A 440 -19.45 17.96 -5.50
CA ARG A 440 -18.50 19.06 -5.27
C ARG A 440 -19.18 20.40 -5.50
N VAL A 441 -19.24 21.24 -4.46
CA VAL A 441 -19.83 22.59 -4.49
C VAL A 441 -18.78 23.70 -4.40
N ALA A 442 -17.61 23.40 -3.85
CA ALA A 442 -16.44 24.25 -3.94
C ALA A 442 -15.20 23.36 -4.04
N GLN A 443 -14.18 23.86 -4.73
CA GLN A 443 -12.91 23.16 -4.88
C GLN A 443 -11.76 24.14 -4.74
N GLY A 444 -10.67 23.65 -4.19
CA GLY A 444 -9.37 24.26 -4.19
C GLY A 444 -8.34 23.18 -4.53
N HIS A 445 -7.12 23.61 -4.77
CA HIS A 445 -6.03 22.67 -4.97
C HIS A 445 -4.74 23.30 -4.51
N LYS A 446 -3.79 22.43 -4.19
CA LYS A 446 -2.39 22.81 -4.09
C LYS A 446 -1.70 22.31 -5.35
N ALA A 447 -1.50 23.24 -6.29
CA ALA A 447 -0.47 23.06 -7.30
C ALA A 447 0.83 22.79 -6.53
N SER A 448 1.59 21.75 -6.89
CA SER A 448 2.63 21.28 -5.98
C SER A 448 3.57 22.42 -5.66
N PHE A 449 3.65 22.75 -4.39
CA PHE A 449 4.68 23.61 -3.89
C PHE A 449 5.96 22.77 -3.72
N CYS A 450 6.95 23.39 -3.12
CA CYS A 450 8.12 22.75 -2.55
C CYS A 450 7.80 21.52 -1.67
N LEU A 451 8.24 20.31 -2.06
CA LEU A 451 8.28 19.15 -1.15
C LEU A 451 9.59 19.17 -0.35
N GLU A 452 9.49 19.45 0.95
CA GLU A 452 10.65 19.51 1.87
C GLU A 452 10.37 18.94 3.26
N ASP A 453 11.45 18.72 4.02
CA ASP A 453 11.38 18.23 5.38
C ASP A 453 11.27 19.40 6.37
N ASN A 454 10.05 19.91 6.61
CA ASN A 454 9.84 21.02 7.55
C ASN A 454 9.98 20.61 9.02
N GLU A 455 9.54 19.41 9.36
CA GLU A 455 9.56 18.88 10.73
C GLU A 455 9.82 17.36 10.69
N CYS A 456 10.75 16.86 11.50
CA CYS A 456 11.07 15.44 11.60
C CYS A 456 10.90 14.94 13.02
N ASN A 457 10.26 13.78 13.18
CA ASN A 457 10.01 13.16 14.48
C ASN A 457 11.13 12.18 14.87
N GLY A 458 11.41 12.09 16.17
CA GLY A 458 12.39 11.15 16.73
C GLY A 458 13.84 11.44 16.28
N TYR A 459 14.52 10.42 15.74
CA TYR A 459 15.91 10.51 15.27
C TYR A 459 16.06 10.86 13.78
N ALA A 460 14.95 11.09 13.07
CA ALA A 460 14.98 11.39 11.64
C ALA A 460 15.63 12.76 11.39
N ARG A 461 16.53 12.82 10.40
CA ARG A 461 17.21 14.05 10.01
C ARG A 461 16.60 14.58 8.71
N PRO A 462 16.30 15.89 8.61
CA PRO A 462 15.80 16.47 7.37
C PRO A 462 16.86 16.35 6.28
N GLN A 463 16.43 15.97 5.08
CA GLN A 463 17.28 15.77 3.90
C GLN A 463 16.88 16.69 2.74
N TYR A 464 15.59 16.99 2.60
CA TYR A 464 15.05 17.74 1.47
C TYR A 464 14.73 19.17 1.86
N ALA A 465 15.11 20.09 0.98
CA ALA A 465 14.88 21.52 1.13
C ALA A 465 14.81 22.14 -0.26
N CYS A 466 13.83 23.00 -0.52
CA CYS A 466 13.67 23.56 -1.87
C CYS A 466 14.51 24.81 -2.14
N ALA A 467 15.01 25.44 -1.07
CA ALA A 467 15.92 26.56 -1.17
C ALA A 467 17.11 26.21 -2.08
N ASN A 468 17.57 27.19 -2.87
CA ASN A 468 18.74 27.06 -3.75
C ASN A 468 18.65 25.91 -4.79
N PHE A 469 17.44 25.64 -5.30
CA PHE A 469 17.22 24.55 -6.25
C PHE A 469 17.62 23.17 -5.68
N GLY A 470 17.44 23.01 -4.37
CA GLY A 470 17.70 21.77 -3.66
C GLY A 470 16.81 20.62 -4.14
N ASP A 471 17.19 19.41 -3.73
CA ASP A 471 16.37 18.23 -4.03
C ASP A 471 15.11 18.23 -3.18
N GLN A 472 14.01 17.83 -3.81
CA GLN A 472 12.69 17.78 -3.20
C GLN A 472 12.29 16.36 -2.85
N GLY A 473 11.50 16.25 -1.79
CA GLY A 473 10.97 15.01 -1.26
C GLY A 473 10.58 15.14 0.20
N ILE A 474 10.02 14.06 0.74
CA ILE A 474 9.69 13.95 2.16
C ILE A 474 10.37 12.70 2.70
N SER A 475 11.32 12.88 3.60
CA SER A 475 12.08 11.80 4.24
C SER A 475 11.19 10.95 5.15
N PRO A 476 11.52 9.66 5.38
CA PRO A 476 10.84 8.84 6.38
C PRO A 476 10.80 9.53 7.75
N ASN A 477 9.62 9.53 8.38
CA ASN A 477 9.33 10.20 9.65
C ASN A 477 9.48 11.74 9.64
N CYS A 478 9.60 12.35 8.46
CA CYS A 478 9.52 13.79 8.29
C CYS A 478 8.17 14.21 7.71
N SER A 479 7.83 15.48 7.88
CA SER A 479 6.58 16.08 7.44
C SER A 479 6.84 17.33 6.62
N ASP A 480 6.06 17.46 5.55
CA ASP A 480 5.89 18.70 4.78
C ASP A 480 4.66 19.43 5.34
N ILE A 481 4.81 20.72 5.65
CA ILE A 481 3.81 21.53 6.37
C ILE A 481 3.46 22.77 5.55
N TYR A 482 2.33 22.70 4.86
CA TYR A 482 1.73 23.87 4.23
C TYR A 482 0.89 24.64 5.22
N ARG A 483 1.49 25.69 5.79
CA ARG A 483 0.81 26.57 6.72
C ARG A 483 -0.34 27.31 6.05
N SER A 484 -1.44 27.47 6.77
CA SER A 484 -2.62 28.27 6.40
C SER A 484 -2.31 29.71 5.97
N THR A 485 -1.13 30.25 6.31
CA THR A 485 -0.67 31.59 5.93
C THR A 485 -0.10 31.68 4.53
N ILE A 486 0.25 30.55 3.91
CA ILE A 486 0.83 30.49 2.57
C ILE A 486 -0.29 30.69 1.52
N ASP A 487 0.07 31.25 0.37
CA ASP A 487 -0.85 31.38 -0.75
C ASP A 487 -1.30 30.02 -1.30
N CYS A 488 -2.51 29.99 -1.86
CA CYS A 488 -3.19 28.79 -2.35
C CYS A 488 -3.46 27.72 -1.28
N GLN A 489 -3.28 28.04 0.00
CA GLN A 489 -3.61 27.14 1.11
C GLN A 489 -5.03 27.42 1.65
N TRP A 490 -6.01 27.31 0.76
CA TRP A 490 -7.42 27.56 1.05
C TRP A 490 -8.37 26.88 0.06
N ILE A 491 -9.67 26.94 0.37
CA ILE A 491 -10.76 26.80 -0.61
C ILE A 491 -11.45 28.16 -0.72
N ASP A 492 -11.64 28.67 -1.93
CA ASP A 492 -12.48 29.85 -2.16
C ASP A 492 -13.95 29.44 -2.01
N ILE A 493 -14.62 30.00 -1.00
CA ILE A 493 -16.00 29.68 -0.62
C ILE A 493 -16.93 30.88 -0.75
N THR A 494 -16.53 31.88 -1.56
CA THR A 494 -17.28 33.14 -1.70
C THR A 494 -18.74 32.91 -2.12
N GLU A 495 -18.98 31.95 -3.01
CA GLU A 495 -20.30 31.60 -3.53
C GLU A 495 -21.04 30.56 -2.68
N LEU A 496 -20.45 30.11 -1.57
CA LEU A 496 -21.03 29.08 -0.72
C LEU A 496 -21.98 29.70 0.31
N ASN A 497 -23.21 29.18 0.38
CA ASN A 497 -24.16 29.56 1.42
C ASN A 497 -23.78 28.96 2.79
N PRO A 498 -24.18 29.58 3.91
CA PRO A 498 -24.11 28.95 5.23
C PRO A 498 -24.79 27.59 5.27
N GLY A 499 -24.17 26.62 5.94
CA GLY A 499 -24.71 25.26 5.99
C GLY A 499 -23.76 24.20 6.55
N LEU A 500 -24.23 22.96 6.44
CA LEU A 500 -23.46 21.76 6.77
C LEU A 500 -23.00 21.09 5.49
N TYR A 501 -21.69 20.85 5.41
CA TYR A 501 -21.01 20.28 4.25
C TYR A 501 -20.05 19.18 4.69
N THR A 502 -19.49 18.46 3.72
CA THR A 502 -18.34 17.59 3.93
C THR A 502 -17.10 18.29 3.40
N PHE A 503 -16.12 18.52 4.26
CA PHE A 503 -14.80 19.03 3.87
C PHE A 503 -13.88 17.84 3.63
N LYS A 504 -13.21 17.79 2.48
CA LYS A 504 -12.31 16.70 2.11
C LYS A 504 -10.98 17.26 1.61
N VAL A 505 -9.87 16.70 2.12
CA VAL A 505 -8.52 16.96 1.60
C VAL A 505 -7.92 15.63 1.20
N THR A 506 -7.39 15.56 -0.01
CA THR A 506 -6.76 14.37 -0.55
C THR A 506 -5.33 14.70 -1.01
N ILE A 507 -4.36 13.87 -0.64
CA ILE A 507 -2.96 13.93 -1.07
C ILE A 507 -2.66 12.80 -2.06
N ASN A 508 -1.77 13.07 -3.02
CA ASN A 508 -1.48 12.17 -4.15
C ASN A 508 -2.76 11.57 -4.80
N PRO A 509 -3.76 12.41 -5.14
CA PRO A 509 -5.10 11.95 -5.55
C PRO A 509 -5.12 11.10 -6.82
N GLU A 510 -4.11 11.26 -7.68
CA GLU A 510 -3.99 10.55 -8.97
C GLU A 510 -3.09 9.32 -8.90
N PHE A 511 -2.59 8.95 -7.72
CA PHE A 511 -1.69 7.80 -7.54
C PHE A 511 -0.43 7.89 -8.43
N LYS A 512 0.08 9.10 -8.71
CA LYS A 512 1.24 9.32 -9.60
C LYS A 512 2.52 8.75 -9.01
N VAL A 513 2.64 8.83 -7.69
CA VAL A 513 3.74 8.25 -6.93
C VAL A 513 3.22 7.01 -6.21
N PRO A 514 3.87 5.85 -6.35
CA PRO A 514 3.45 4.63 -5.67
C PRO A 514 3.72 4.72 -4.17
N GLU A 515 2.72 4.37 -3.36
CA GLU A 515 2.80 4.34 -1.90
C GLU A 515 2.50 2.95 -1.35
N GLN A 516 2.86 2.71 -0.08
CA GLN A 516 2.55 1.45 0.60
C GLN A 516 1.05 1.22 0.75
N ARG A 517 0.32 2.30 1.03
CA ARG A 517 -1.11 2.33 1.28
C ARG A 517 -1.70 3.63 0.72
N TYR A 518 -3.02 3.62 0.55
CA TYR A 518 -3.77 4.79 0.10
C TYR A 518 -5.03 5.03 0.94
N ASP A 519 -5.32 4.20 1.95
CA ASP A 519 -6.50 4.34 2.83
C ASP A 519 -6.37 5.48 3.85
N ASN A 520 -5.22 6.15 3.85
CA ASN A 520 -4.82 7.27 4.69
C ASN A 520 -4.44 8.53 3.89
N ASN A 521 -4.63 8.51 2.57
CA ASN A 521 -4.31 9.63 1.68
C ASN A 521 -5.40 10.72 1.64
N ALA A 522 -6.53 10.54 2.32
CA ALA A 522 -7.53 11.58 2.40
C ALA A 522 -8.11 11.72 3.80
N VAL A 523 -8.54 12.93 4.12
CA VAL A 523 -9.30 13.26 5.32
C VAL A 523 -10.64 13.80 4.90
N SER A 524 -11.70 13.31 5.53
CA SER A 524 -13.04 13.87 5.42
C SER A 524 -13.55 14.26 6.81
N CYS A 525 -14.08 15.48 6.90
CA CYS A 525 -14.61 16.09 8.11
C CYS A 525 -16.01 16.66 7.83
N THR A 526 -16.83 16.74 8.86
CA THR A 526 -18.05 17.55 8.79
C THR A 526 -17.66 19.01 8.93
N LEU A 527 -18.11 19.83 7.97
CA LEU A 527 -17.91 21.28 7.94
C LEU A 527 -19.20 21.97 8.34
N TYR A 528 -19.16 22.70 9.45
CA TYR A 528 -20.20 23.65 9.83
C TYR A 528 -19.73 25.06 9.51
N TYR A 529 -20.41 25.69 8.56
CA TYR A 529 -20.09 27.03 8.08
C TYR A 529 -21.27 27.98 8.29
N VAL A 530 -20.98 29.13 8.88
CA VAL A 530 -21.86 30.30 8.93
C VAL A 530 -21.05 31.54 8.54
N GLU A 531 -21.70 32.65 8.23
CA GLU A 531 -21.03 33.83 7.64
C GLU A 531 -19.87 34.40 8.48
N THR A 532 -19.83 34.14 9.78
CA THR A 532 -18.81 34.66 10.71
C THR A 532 -17.95 33.58 11.34
N TYR A 533 -18.26 32.30 11.14
CA TYR A 533 -17.65 31.21 11.89
C TYR A 533 -17.60 29.92 11.10
N VAL A 534 -16.55 29.14 11.33
CA VAL A 534 -16.37 27.83 10.73
C VAL A 534 -15.85 26.83 11.76
N LYS A 535 -16.29 25.58 11.65
CA LYS A 535 -15.79 24.47 12.46
C LYS A 535 -15.72 23.19 11.65
N LEU A 536 -14.63 22.46 11.84
CA LEU A 536 -14.51 21.06 11.42
C LEU A 536 -14.69 20.14 12.63
N TYR A 537 -15.34 19.00 12.42
CA TYR A 537 -15.45 17.94 13.43
C TYR A 537 -15.74 16.59 12.75
N ASP A 538 -15.70 15.50 13.51
CA ASP A 538 -15.90 14.13 13.02
C ASP A 538 -14.94 13.72 11.88
N CYS A 539 -13.72 14.27 11.89
CA CYS A 539 -12.68 14.00 10.90
C CYS A 539 -12.24 12.53 10.90
N LYS A 540 -12.09 11.95 9.71
CA LYS A 540 -11.67 10.56 9.50
C LYS A 540 -10.71 10.46 8.31
N LEU A 541 -9.69 9.62 8.48
CA LEU A 541 -8.85 9.16 7.38
C LEU A 541 -9.63 8.18 6.51
N GLN A 542 -9.43 8.28 5.20
CA GLN A 542 -10.02 7.43 4.19
C GLN A 542 -9.19 7.47 2.92
N SER A 543 -9.58 6.65 1.93
CA SER A 543 -9.00 6.73 0.60
C SER A 543 -9.40 8.01 -0.19
N PRO A 544 -8.59 8.40 -1.19
CA PRO A 544 -8.81 9.50 -2.13
C PRO A 544 -10.22 9.66 -2.68
#